data_AF-A0A945YV80-F1
#
_entry.id   AF-A0A945YV80-F1
#
_cell.length_a   1.000
_cell.length_b   1.000
_cell.length_c   1.000
_cell.angle_alpha   90.00
_cell.angle_beta   90.00
_cell.angle_gamma   90.00
#
_symmetry.space_group_name_H-M   'P 1'
#
loop_
_entity.id
_entity.type
_entity.pdbx_description
1 polymer ?
#
loop_
_entity_poly.entity_id
_entity_poly.type
_entity_poly.pdbx_seq_one_letter_code
_entity_poly.pdbx_strand_id
1 'polypeptide(L)'
;MINNPDWKKPKIKPYLHQISLDCIKKLVECVEPFNKDKINADTMFKIQRRILTDEIGDAEFLQFAILHFSEMIGYIAKDNSNIRIHKDIAGEMWFVVGGSVSRGNGQSTIVNRQWSIFCL
;
A
#
# COMPACT_ATOMS: atom_id res chain seq x y z
N MET A 1 -5.23 -13.89 -37.92
CA MET A 1 -4.76 -12.63 -37.30
C MET A 1 -5.99 -11.79 -36.99
N ILE A 2 -6.25 -11.51 -35.72
CA ILE A 2 -7.40 -10.68 -35.32
C ILE A 2 -6.97 -9.21 -35.46
N ASN A 3 -7.42 -8.56 -36.54
CA ASN A 3 -7.23 -7.13 -36.75
C ASN A 3 -8.45 -6.40 -36.16
N ASN A 4 -8.37 -5.98 -34.90
CA ASN A 4 -9.40 -5.13 -34.31
C ASN A 4 -8.88 -3.67 -34.20
N PRO A 5 -9.32 -2.75 -35.07
CA PRO A 5 -8.83 -1.36 -35.11
C PRO A 5 -9.34 -0.49 -33.95
N ASP A 6 -10.27 -0.98 -33.13
CA ASP A 6 -10.87 -0.22 -32.02
C ASP A 6 -10.11 -0.30 -30.69
N TRP A 7 -8.88 -0.82 -30.67
CA TRP A 7 -8.02 -0.75 -29.49
C TRP A 7 -7.47 0.67 -29.30
N LYS A 8 -8.34 1.62 -28.99
CA LYS A 8 -7.94 2.95 -28.51
C LYS A 8 -7.19 2.73 -27.20
N LYS A 9 -5.86 2.82 -27.25
CA LYS A 9 -5.04 2.88 -26.04
C LYS A 9 -5.61 4.02 -25.17
N PRO A 10 -5.89 3.79 -23.88
CA PRO A 10 -6.31 4.88 -23.02
C PRO A 10 -5.24 5.98 -23.06
N LYS A 11 -5.68 7.23 -23.25
CA LYS A 11 -4.78 8.40 -23.29
C LYS A 11 -4.11 8.65 -21.94
N ILE A 12 -4.66 8.07 -20.87
CA ILE A 12 -4.17 8.18 -19.50
C ILE A 12 -3.28 6.97 -19.25
N LYS A 13 -2.00 7.21 -18.95
CA LYS A 13 -1.09 6.14 -18.55
C LYS A 13 -1.44 5.74 -17.10
N PRO A 14 -1.52 4.44 -16.79
CA PRO A 14 -1.64 4.02 -15.40
C PRO A 14 -0.45 4.57 -14.61
N TYR A 15 -0.73 5.10 -13.43
CA TYR A 15 0.28 5.68 -12.56
C TYR A 15 0.74 4.61 -11.57
N LEU A 16 2.05 4.53 -11.39
CA LEU A 16 2.67 3.61 -10.46
C LEU A 16 3.64 4.38 -9.58
N HIS A 17 3.38 4.35 -8.27
CA HIS A 17 4.27 4.92 -7.28
C HIS A 17 4.88 3.78 -6.46
N GLN A 18 6.21 3.66 -6.49
CA GLN A 18 6.91 2.66 -5.70
C GLN A 18 7.33 3.28 -4.37
N ILE A 19 6.97 2.61 -3.27
CA ILE A 19 7.39 3.03 -1.93
C ILE A 19 8.85 2.64 -1.75
N SER A 20 9.68 3.58 -1.33
CA SER A 20 11.09 3.34 -1.06
C SER A 20 11.29 2.36 0.09
N LEU A 21 12.38 1.59 0.01
CA LEU A 21 12.78 0.70 1.10
C LEU A 21 13.08 1.49 2.38
N ASP A 22 13.59 2.72 2.25
CA ASP A 22 13.87 3.59 3.40
C ASP A 22 12.58 4.06 4.08
N CYS A 23 11.53 4.36 3.32
CA CYS A 23 10.19 4.60 3.87
C CYS A 23 9.67 3.37 4.62
N ILE A 24 9.77 2.17 4.01
CA ILE A 24 9.37 0.90 4.66
C ILE A 24 10.13 0.69 5.98
N LYS A 25 11.44 0.90 6.00
CA LYS A 25 12.26 0.78 7.22
C LYS A 25 11.79 1.73 8.32
N LYS A 26 11.58 3.01 7.99
CA LYS A 26 11.07 4.01 8.94
C LYS A 26 9.70 3.62 9.51
N LEU A 27 8.82 3.04 8.68
CA LEU A 27 7.53 2.54 9.13
C LEU A 27 7.67 1.38 10.12
N VAL A 28 8.57 0.42 9.86
CA VAL A 28 8.87 -0.69 10.78
C VAL A 28 9.44 -0.19 12.10
N GLU A 29 10.38 0.76 12.04
CA GLU A 29 10.97 1.40 13.23
C GLU A 29 9.92 2.09 14.11
N CYS A 30 8.79 2.54 13.54
CA CYS A 30 7.69 3.13 14.30
C CYS A 30 6.79 2.10 15.00
N VAL A 31 6.74 0.86 14.51
CA VAL A 31 5.93 -0.22 15.10
C VAL A 31 6.55 -0.71 16.41
N GLU A 32 7.88 -0.70 16.51
CA GLU A 32 8.59 -1.17 17.69
C GLU A 32 8.28 -0.39 18.99
N PRO A 33 8.36 0.95 19.03
CA PRO A 33 7.98 1.73 20.21
C PRO A 33 6.51 1.58 20.56
N PHE A 34 5.64 1.40 19.55
CA PHE A 34 4.22 1.19 19.74
C PHE A 34 3.95 -0.14 20.46
N ASN A 35 4.57 -1.23 20.01
CA ASN A 35 4.45 -2.55 20.66
C ASN A 35 5.03 -2.59 22.08
N LYS A 36 5.89 -1.63 22.43
CA LYS A 36 6.48 -1.48 23.77
C LYS A 36 5.66 -0.50 24.64
N ASP A 37 4.47 -0.10 24.20
CA ASP A 37 3.61 0.92 24.81
C ASP A 37 4.33 2.26 25.11
N LYS A 38 5.42 2.56 24.38
CA LYS A 38 6.19 3.79 24.55
C LYS A 38 5.55 4.98 23.84
N ILE A 39 4.77 4.71 22.79
CA ILE A 39 4.01 5.71 22.05
C ILE A 39 2.56 5.24 21.94
N ASN A 40 1.61 6.18 22.03
CA ASN A 40 0.20 5.88 21.84
C ASN A 40 -0.17 5.84 20.35
N ALA A 41 -1.37 5.34 20.05
CA ALA A 41 -1.87 5.22 18.68
C ALA A 41 -1.88 6.56 17.93
N ASP A 42 -2.31 7.66 18.56
CA ASP A 42 -2.33 9.00 17.94
C ASP A 42 -0.92 9.47 17.53
N THR A 43 0.08 9.23 18.39
CA THR A 43 1.48 9.55 18.12
C THR A 43 2.01 8.69 16.98
N MET A 44 1.70 7.39 16.97
CA MET A 44 2.05 6.48 15.89
C MET A 44 1.46 6.93 14.55
N PHE A 45 0.16 7.24 14.51
CA PHE A 45 -0.51 7.75 13.30
C PHE A 45 0.12 9.05 12.80
N LYS A 46 0.48 9.97 13.68
CA LYS A 46 1.17 11.23 13.31
C LYS A 46 2.55 10.99 12.69
N ILE A 47 3.33 10.07 13.26
CA ILE A 47 4.67 9.75 12.74
C ILE A 47 4.54 9.04 11.38
N GLN A 48 3.66 8.05 11.26
CA GLN A 48 3.41 7.34 10.00
C GLN A 48 2.95 8.28 8.90
N ARG A 49 2.02 9.19 9.21
CA ARG A 49 1.55 10.20 8.27
C ARG A 49 2.70 11.06 7.75
N ARG A 50 3.61 11.50 8.63
CA ARG A 50 4.79 12.27 8.22
C ARG A 50 5.71 11.47 7.30
N ILE A 51 6.02 10.23 7.67
CA ILE A 51 6.86 9.35 6.85
C ILE A 51 6.26 9.17 5.44
N LEU A 52 4.94 8.96 5.36
CA LEU A 52 4.25 8.81 4.08
C LEU A 52 4.18 10.12 3.29
N THR A 53 3.98 11.27 3.95
CA THR A 53 4.01 12.58 3.28
C THR A 53 5.38 12.93 2.71
N ASP A 54 6.46 12.53 3.40
CA ASP A 54 7.83 12.74 2.91
C ASP A 54 8.15 11.87 1.68
N GLU A 55 7.53 10.69 1.58
CA GLU A 55 7.72 9.74 0.48
C GLU A 55 6.79 10.02 -0.72
N ILE A 56 5.51 10.30 -0.44
CA ILE A 56 4.44 10.41 -1.43
C ILE A 56 4.05 11.87 -1.58
N GLY A 57 4.55 12.50 -2.65
CA GLY A 57 4.17 13.88 -3.00
C GLY A 57 2.77 14.03 -3.62
N ASP A 58 2.18 12.94 -4.09
CA ASP A 58 0.84 12.94 -4.68
C ASP A 58 -0.23 12.80 -3.58
N ALA A 59 -1.16 13.75 -3.51
CA ALA A 59 -2.15 13.81 -2.45
C ALA A 59 -3.15 12.64 -2.47
N GLU A 60 -3.49 12.11 -3.65
CA GLU A 60 -4.42 10.99 -3.78
C GLU A 60 -3.75 9.69 -3.35
N PHE A 61 -2.49 9.47 -3.75
CA PHE A 61 -1.71 8.32 -3.31
C PHE A 61 -1.42 8.36 -1.82
N LEU A 62 -1.15 9.55 -1.28
CA LEU A 62 -0.94 9.73 0.15
C LEU A 62 -2.21 9.38 0.93
N GLN A 63 -3.37 9.89 0.48
CA GLN A 63 -4.66 9.57 1.11
C GLN A 63 -4.96 8.07 1.03
N PHE A 64 -4.71 7.44 -0.12
CA PHE A 64 -4.87 6.00 -0.30
C PHE A 64 -3.98 5.20 0.65
N ALA A 65 -2.68 5.54 0.73
CA ALA A 65 -1.73 4.85 1.60
C ALA A 65 -2.07 4.98 3.09
N ILE A 66 -2.59 6.15 3.51
CA ILE A 66 -3.05 6.37 4.88
C ILE A 66 -4.30 5.53 5.17
N LEU A 67 -5.27 5.49 4.25
CA LEU A 67 -6.52 4.76 4.45
C LEU A 67 -6.29 3.25 4.51
N HIS A 68 -5.40 2.73 3.67
CA HIS A 68 -5.08 1.30 3.57
C HIS A 68 -3.75 0.94 4.27
N PHE A 69 -3.37 1.71 5.29
CA PHE A 69 -2.11 1.53 6.00
C PHE A 69 -1.98 0.14 6.65
N SER A 70 -3.06 -0.39 7.22
CA SER A 70 -3.09 -1.72 7.85
C SER A 70 -2.75 -2.83 6.84
N GLU A 71 -3.24 -2.73 5.60
CA GLU A 71 -2.89 -3.66 4.53
C GLU A 71 -1.41 -3.53 4.16
N MET A 72 -0.91 -2.30 4.05
CA MET A 72 0.50 -2.03 3.74
C MET A 72 1.44 -2.62 4.80
N ILE A 73 1.17 -2.40 6.09
CA ILE A 73 1.93 -3.03 7.18
C ILE A 73 1.84 -4.55 7.11
N GLY A 74 0.68 -5.10 6.75
CA GLY A 74 0.52 -6.54 6.52
C GLY A 74 1.45 -7.08 5.44
N TYR A 75 1.72 -6.32 4.37
CA TYR A 75 2.69 -6.68 3.34
C TYR A 75 4.14 -6.55 3.83
N ILE A 76 4.44 -5.49 4.57
CA ILE A 76 5.78 -5.28 5.17
C ILE A 76 6.13 -6.39 6.16
N ALA A 77 5.18 -6.81 6.99
CA ALA A 77 5.35 -7.91 7.95
C ALA A 77 5.61 -9.26 7.27
N LYS A 78 5.19 -9.42 6.01
CA LYS A 78 5.49 -10.59 5.16
C LYS A 78 6.82 -10.46 4.41
N ASP A 79 7.69 -9.55 4.84
CA ASP A 79 9.00 -9.24 4.24
C ASP A 79 8.92 -8.78 2.78
N ASN A 80 7.79 -8.19 2.38
CA ASN A 80 7.67 -7.62 1.05
C ASN A 80 8.26 -6.21 1.03
N SER A 81 9.47 -6.10 0.48
CA SER A 81 10.18 -4.84 0.29
C SER A 81 9.77 -4.08 -0.98
N ASN A 82 9.01 -4.70 -1.88
CA ASN A 82 8.62 -4.13 -3.17
C ASN A 82 7.11 -3.85 -3.21
N ILE A 83 6.70 -2.80 -2.50
CA ILE A 83 5.31 -2.34 -2.43
C ILE A 83 5.15 -1.15 -3.37
N ARG A 84 4.10 -1.19 -4.19
CA ARG A 84 3.78 -0.15 -5.17
C ARG A 84 2.30 0.20 -5.06
N ILE A 85 1.94 1.45 -5.27
CA ILE A 85 0.57 1.90 -5.44
C ILE A 85 0.32 2.01 -6.93
N HIS A 86 -0.67 1.26 -7.44
CA HIS A 86 -1.12 1.35 -8.82
C HIS A 86 -2.43 2.11 -8.86
N LYS A 87 -2.55 3.03 -9.82
CA LYS A 87 -3.81 3.67 -10.17
C LYS A 87 -4.13 3.43 -11.64
N ASP A 88 -5.32 2.90 -11.89
CA ASP A 88 -5.79 2.64 -13.23
C ASP A 88 -6.41 3.88 -13.89
N ILE A 89 -6.95 3.67 -15.09
CA ILE A 89 -7.57 4.73 -15.89
C ILE A 89 -8.97 5.12 -15.40
N ALA A 90 -9.62 4.26 -14.62
CA ALA A 90 -10.92 4.52 -13.98
C ALA A 90 -10.74 5.27 -12.65
N GLY A 91 -9.53 5.32 -12.12
CA GLY A 91 -9.19 5.94 -10.83
C GLY A 91 -9.14 4.93 -9.67
N GLU A 92 -9.30 3.64 -9.96
CA GLU A 92 -9.17 2.57 -8.97
C GLU A 92 -7.70 2.43 -8.55
N MET A 93 -7.49 2.30 -7.23
CA MET A 93 -6.16 2.23 -6.63
C MET A 93 -5.97 0.94 -5.83
N TRP A 94 -4.80 0.30 -5.95
CA TRP A 94 -4.46 -0.88 -5.16
C TRP A 94 -2.95 -1.02 -4.95
N PHE A 95 -2.58 -1.75 -3.89
CA PHE A 95 -1.20 -2.15 -3.68
C PHE A 95 -0.80 -3.29 -4.61
N VAL A 96 0.34 -3.14 -5.25
CA VAL A 96 1.03 -4.19 -6.02
C VAL A 96 2.27 -4.59 -5.24
N VAL A 97 2.33 -5.88 -4.90
CA VAL A 97 3.42 -6.47 -4.12
C VAL A 97 4.06 -7.56 -4.97
N GLY A 98 5.39 -7.62 -4.98
CA GLY A 98 6.18 -8.40 -5.94
C GLY A 98 5.70 -9.85 -6.16
N GLY A 99 5.38 -10.18 -7.42
CA GLY A 99 5.21 -11.54 -7.94
C GLY A 99 3.85 -11.90 -8.52
N SER A 100 2.74 -11.30 -8.04
CA SER A 100 1.41 -11.67 -8.52
C SER A 100 0.48 -10.46 -8.55
N VAL A 101 -0.08 -10.20 -9.73
CA VAL A 101 -1.18 -9.25 -9.90
C VAL A 101 -2.41 -9.87 -9.23
N SER A 102 -2.71 -9.48 -8.01
CA SER A 102 -4.01 -9.78 -7.38
C SER A 102 -5.07 -8.90 -8.04
N ARG A 103 -5.49 -9.29 -9.24
CA ARG A 103 -6.71 -8.77 -9.86
C ARG A 103 -7.86 -9.22 -8.96
N GLY A 104 -8.50 -8.28 -8.28
CA GLY A 104 -9.71 -8.53 -7.52
C GLY A 104 -10.79 -9.06 -8.46
N ASN A 105 -10.91 -10.39 -8.53
CA ASN A 105 -12.06 -11.15 -8.99
C ASN A 105 -11.79 -12.63 -8.64
N GLY A 106 -12.12 -13.01 -7.40
CA GLY A 106 -12.27 -14.40 -6.98
C GLY A 106 -10.98 -15.22 -6.80
N GLN A 107 -10.74 -15.62 -5.55
CA GLN A 107 -9.77 -16.64 -5.11
C GLN A 107 -8.28 -16.27 -5.20
N SER A 108 -7.75 -15.73 -4.10
CA SER A 108 -6.42 -16.12 -3.63
C SER A 108 -6.50 -16.43 -2.14
N THR A 109 -6.64 -17.73 -1.86
CA THR A 109 -6.50 -18.33 -0.54
C THR A 109 -5.04 -18.24 -0.10
N ILE A 110 -4.73 -17.29 0.78
CA ILE A 110 -3.73 -17.50 1.85
C ILE A 110 -4.41 -17.12 3.16
N VAL A 111 -4.96 -18.14 3.81
CA VAL A 111 -5.50 -18.09 5.17
C VAL A 111 -4.33 -18.24 6.14
N ASN A 112 -4.16 -17.30 7.07
CA ASN A 112 -3.68 -17.49 8.45
C ASN A 112 -3.45 -16.10 9.07
N ARG A 113 -4.41 -15.57 9.86
CA ARG A 113 -4.59 -15.70 11.33
C ARG A 113 -3.58 -14.88 12.14
N GLN A 114 -4.11 -14.06 13.06
CA GLN A 114 -3.53 -12.94 13.82
C GLN A 114 -3.23 -11.74 12.90
N TRP A 115 -3.95 -10.62 12.96
CA TRP A 115 -4.31 -9.84 14.14
C TRP A 115 -5.78 -9.41 14.11
N SER A 116 -6.60 -9.99 14.98
CA SER A 116 -7.74 -9.25 15.53
C SER A 116 -7.17 -8.22 16.50
N ILE A 117 -7.86 -7.09 16.64
CA ILE A 117 -7.53 -5.91 17.47
C ILE A 117 -6.76 -4.84 16.68
N PHE A 118 -7.46 -4.09 15.82
CA PHE A 118 -7.24 -2.65 15.63
C PHE A 118 -8.57 -2.00 15.18
N CYS A 119 -9.59 -2.15 16.02
CA CYS A 119 -10.69 -1.21 16.11
C CYS A 119 -10.85 -0.86 17.59
N LEU A 120 -10.31 0.28 17.98
CA LEU A 120 -10.75 1.06 19.13
C LEU A 120 -11.12 2.44 18.59
#